data_AF-A0A2H1WK01-F1
#
_entry.id   AF-A0A2H1WK01-F1
#
_cell.length_a   1.000
_cell.length_b   1.000
_cell.length_c   1.000
_cell.angle_alpha   90.00
_cell.angle_beta   90.00
_cell.angle_gamma   90.00
#
_symmetry.space_group_name_H-M   'P 1'
#
loop_
_entity.id
_entity.type
_entity.pdbx_description
1 polymer ?
#
loop_
_entity_poly.entity_id
_entity_poly.type
_entity_poly.pdbx_seq_one_letter_code
_entity_poly.pdbx_strand_id
1 'polypeptide(L)'
;MEWLITDDGKYSIESLSATTFPGALRVITESFFQDETVCIGTEVNKNPVAAEELLELCADVALDGVSLVAIAIDSGEVVSVAFNKIQVATPDPSEKPFFEIFAEERCTQPSSRALIEWMAEIDGKCNFFE
;
A
#
# COMPACT_ATOMS: atom_id res chain seq x y z
N MET A 1 -4.84 -14.11 -17.47
CA MET A 1 -4.13 -12.93 -16.95
C MET A 1 -2.77 -12.95 -17.62
N GLU A 2 -2.37 -11.88 -18.29
CA GLU A 2 -1.12 -11.86 -19.06
C GLU A 2 0.04 -11.62 -18.09
N TRP A 3 1.01 -12.54 -18.09
CA TRP A 3 2.23 -12.43 -17.31
C TRP A 3 3.27 -11.67 -18.11
N LEU A 4 3.88 -10.64 -17.50
CA LEU A 4 5.02 -9.97 -18.09
C LEU A 4 6.30 -10.53 -17.45
N ILE A 5 7.24 -10.99 -18.26
CA ILE A 5 8.55 -11.43 -17.79
C ILE A 5 9.54 -10.29 -18.01
N THR A 6 10.38 -10.00 -17.02
CA THR A 6 11.44 -8.98 -17.14
C THR A 6 12.46 -9.37 -18.22
N ASP A 7 13.12 -8.39 -18.83
CA ASP A 7 14.10 -8.63 -19.90
C ASP A 7 15.24 -9.59 -19.50
N ASP A 8 15.61 -9.60 -18.22
CA ASP A 8 16.62 -10.50 -17.68
C ASP A 8 16.10 -11.91 -17.36
N GLY A 9 14.81 -12.15 -17.57
CA GLY A 9 14.14 -13.44 -17.38
C GLY A 9 14.07 -13.90 -15.92
N LYS A 10 14.31 -13.01 -14.94
CA LYS A 10 14.36 -13.39 -13.52
C LYS A 10 13.04 -13.24 -12.78
N TYR A 11 12.17 -12.34 -13.25
CA TYR A 11 10.94 -12.03 -12.56
C TYR A 11 9.73 -12.11 -13.49
N SER A 12 8.63 -12.64 -12.96
CA SER A 12 7.30 -12.51 -13.56
C SER A 12 6.50 -11.45 -12.82
N ILE A 13 5.90 -10.53 -13.55
CA ILE A 13 4.99 -9.51 -13.04
C ILE A 13 3.56 -9.95 -13.35
N GLU A 14 2.72 -9.95 -12.33
CA GLU A 14 1.30 -10.28 -12.45
C GLU A 14 0.44 -9.41 -11.53
N SER A 15 -0.88 -9.45 -11.73
CA SER A 15 -1.80 -8.79 -10.81
C SER A 15 -1.78 -9.47 -9.45
N LEU A 16 -1.84 -8.66 -8.40
CA LEU A 16 -1.93 -9.15 -7.03
C LEU A 16 -3.18 -10.03 -6.88
N SER A 17 -2.98 -11.22 -6.32
CA SER A 17 -4.02 -12.21 -6.05
C SER A 17 -3.98 -12.69 -4.60
N ALA A 18 -5.00 -13.44 -4.17
CA ALA A 18 -5.07 -14.02 -2.83
C ALA A 18 -3.86 -14.93 -2.53
N THR A 19 -3.29 -15.61 -3.53
CA THR A 19 -2.12 -16.47 -3.35
C THR A 19 -0.83 -15.68 -3.16
N THR A 20 -0.71 -14.51 -3.77
CA THR A 20 0.49 -13.66 -3.68
C THR A 20 0.42 -12.64 -2.55
N PHE A 21 -0.78 -12.37 -2.02
CA PHE A 21 -1.01 -11.34 -0.99
C PHE A 21 -0.17 -11.51 0.29
N PRO A 22 0.00 -12.73 0.85
CA PRO A 22 0.87 -12.90 2.01
C PRO A 22 2.34 -12.49 1.73
N GLY A 23 2.84 -12.78 0.54
CA GLY A 23 4.19 -12.39 0.12
C GLY A 23 4.31 -10.88 -0.06
N ALA A 24 3.27 -10.23 -0.59
CA ALA A 24 3.22 -8.77 -0.70
C ALA A 24 3.26 -8.08 0.67
N LEU A 25 2.47 -8.54 1.65
CA LEU A 25 2.49 -7.98 3.00
C LEU A 25 3.86 -8.18 3.68
N ARG A 26 4.52 -9.32 3.42
CA ARG A 26 5.89 -9.55 3.90
C ARG A 26 6.87 -8.51 3.34
N VAL A 27 6.83 -8.25 2.03
CA VAL A 27 7.68 -7.21 1.40
C VAL A 27 7.44 -5.84 2.03
N ILE A 28 6.18 -5.49 2.29
CA ILE A 28 5.86 -4.22 2.96
C ILE A 28 6.44 -4.18 4.38
N THR A 29 6.26 -5.24 5.15
CA THR A 29 6.66 -5.30 6.56
C THR A 29 8.19 -5.31 6.73
N GLU A 30 8.87 -6.15 5.96
CA GLU A 30 10.30 -6.43 6.11
C GLU A 30 11.18 -5.42 5.35
N SER A 31 10.63 -4.68 4.38
CA SER A 31 11.39 -3.73 3.57
C SER A 31 10.78 -2.34 3.58
N PHE A 32 9.58 -2.16 3.01
CA PHE A 32 9.01 -0.82 2.82
C PHE A 32 8.88 -0.04 4.14
N PHE A 33 8.27 -0.63 5.17
CA PHE A 33 8.14 0.03 6.46
C PHE A 33 9.48 0.35 7.12
N GLN A 34 10.54 -0.41 6.84
CA GLN A 34 11.85 -0.21 7.47
C GLN A 34 12.64 0.92 6.83
N ASP A 35 12.54 1.04 5.50
CA ASP A 35 13.45 1.86 4.69
C ASP A 35 12.79 3.10 4.06
N GLU A 36 11.45 3.16 3.98
CA GLU A 36 10.76 4.29 3.36
C GLU A 36 10.80 5.54 4.27
N THR A 37 11.01 6.70 3.66
CA THR A 37 11.34 7.94 4.39
C THR A 37 10.20 8.44 5.27
N VAL A 38 8.96 8.36 4.82
CA VAL A 38 7.78 8.73 5.61
C VAL A 38 7.58 7.74 6.75
N CYS A 39 7.72 6.43 6.51
CA CYS A 39 7.65 5.39 7.53
C CYS A 39 8.69 5.61 8.64
N ILE A 40 9.92 6.00 8.27
CA ILE A 40 10.97 6.37 9.23
C ILE A 40 10.59 7.66 9.97
N GLY A 41 10.11 8.68 9.24
CA GLY A 41 9.75 9.98 9.79
C GLY A 41 8.57 9.94 10.77
N THR A 42 7.63 9.03 10.57
CA THR A 42 6.46 8.82 11.44
C THR A 42 6.67 7.69 12.46
N GLU A 43 7.87 7.10 12.47
CA GLU A 43 8.28 6.00 13.36
C GLU A 43 7.45 4.71 13.21
N VAL A 44 6.82 4.49 12.04
CA VAL A 44 6.16 3.22 11.71
C VAL A 44 7.17 2.07 11.79
N ASN A 45 8.41 2.29 11.35
CA ASN A 45 9.50 1.31 11.45
C ASN A 45 9.83 0.87 12.88
N LYS A 46 9.44 1.63 13.90
CA LYS A 46 9.69 1.35 15.33
C LYS A 46 8.43 0.91 16.08
N ASN A 47 7.26 0.95 15.43
CA ASN A 47 5.98 0.70 16.06
C ASN A 47 5.25 -0.46 15.33
N PRO A 48 5.43 -1.71 15.80
CA PRO A 48 4.80 -2.88 15.19
C PRO A 48 3.27 -2.81 15.11
N VAL A 49 2.61 -2.18 16.09
CA VAL A 49 1.14 -2.03 16.08
C VAL A 49 0.71 -1.05 14.99
N ALA A 50 1.46 0.04 14.79
CA ALA A 50 1.21 0.95 13.68
C ALA A 50 1.45 0.30 12.32
N ALA A 51 2.47 -0.54 12.21
CA ALA A 51 2.72 -1.33 11.01
C ALA A 51 1.55 -2.28 10.72
N GLU A 52 1.03 -3.00 11.73
CA GLU A 52 -0.15 -3.87 11.59
C GLU A 52 -1.39 -3.10 11.10
N GLU A 53 -1.67 -1.93 11.68
CA GLU A 53 -2.77 -1.06 11.21
C GLU A 53 -2.60 -0.67 9.74
N LEU A 54 -1.38 -0.36 9.31
CA LEU A 54 -1.10 -0.01 7.91
C LEU A 54 -1.11 -1.21 6.95
N LEU A 55 -0.99 -2.44 7.45
CA LEU A 55 -1.24 -3.64 6.62
C LEU A 55 -2.74 -3.78 6.28
N GLU A 56 -3.64 -3.27 7.13
CA GLU A 56 -5.07 -3.20 6.80
C GLU A 56 -5.33 -2.25 5.63
N LEU A 57 -4.59 -1.13 5.56
CA LEU A 57 -4.62 -0.24 4.39
C LEU A 57 -4.23 -1.01 3.11
N CYS A 58 -3.15 -1.80 3.16
CA CYS A 58 -2.74 -2.62 2.02
C CYS A 58 -3.83 -3.63 1.60
N ALA A 59 -4.57 -4.18 2.57
CA ALA A 59 -5.69 -5.07 2.29
C ALA A 59 -6.84 -4.35 1.58
N ASP A 60 -7.23 -3.16 2.04
CA ASP A 60 -8.27 -2.35 1.40
C ASP A 60 -7.87 -1.92 -0.01
N VAL A 61 -6.63 -1.49 -0.21
CA VAL A 61 -6.10 -1.10 -1.52
C VAL A 61 -6.03 -2.30 -2.48
N ALA A 62 -5.77 -3.51 -1.98
CA ALA A 62 -5.78 -4.71 -2.81
C ALA A 62 -7.15 -5.01 -3.41
N LEU A 63 -8.24 -4.64 -2.73
CA LEU A 63 -9.62 -4.88 -3.20
C LEU A 63 -9.98 -4.09 -4.46
N ASP A 64 -9.25 -3.01 -4.77
CA ASP A 64 -9.42 -2.27 -6.02
C ASP A 64 -8.97 -3.07 -7.26
N GLY A 65 -8.25 -4.18 -7.07
CA GLY A 65 -7.94 -5.14 -8.15
C GLY A 65 -6.92 -4.65 -9.18
N VAL A 66 -6.23 -3.53 -8.91
CA VAL A 66 -5.24 -2.91 -9.81
C VAL A 66 -3.81 -2.94 -9.26
N SER A 67 -3.60 -3.61 -8.13
CA SER A 67 -2.27 -3.80 -7.54
C SER A 67 -1.47 -4.89 -8.27
N LEU A 68 -0.14 -4.78 -8.29
CA LEU A 68 0.76 -5.68 -9.01
C LEU A 68 1.82 -6.28 -8.07
N VAL A 69 2.32 -7.46 -8.41
CA VAL A 69 3.45 -8.11 -7.74
C VAL A 69 4.51 -8.55 -8.73
N ALA A 70 5.77 -8.56 -8.30
CA ALA A 70 6.84 -9.25 -8.99
C ALA A 70 7.24 -10.51 -8.21
N ILE A 71 7.34 -11.63 -8.92
CA ILE A 71 7.67 -12.95 -8.39
C ILE A 71 8.98 -13.40 -8.99
N ALA A 72 9.93 -13.82 -8.16
CA ALA A 72 11.17 -14.43 -8.62
C ALA A 72 10.89 -15.82 -9.22
N ILE A 73 11.34 -16.05 -10.45
CA ILE A 73 11.00 -17.27 -11.21
C ILE A 73 11.67 -18.52 -10.62
N ASP A 74 12.86 -18.37 -10.01
CA ASP A 74 13.63 -19.47 -9.45
C ASP A 74 13.07 -20.00 -8.11
N SER A 75 12.57 -19.10 -7.26
CA SER A 75 12.03 -19.44 -5.93
C SER A 75 10.50 -19.49 -5.89
N GLY A 76 9.82 -18.81 -6.80
CA GLY A 76 8.37 -18.58 -6.76
C GLY A 76 7.96 -17.58 -5.67
N GLU A 77 8.89 -16.83 -5.09
CA GLU A 77 8.60 -15.87 -4.02
C GLU A 77 8.23 -14.49 -4.56
N VAL A 78 7.25 -13.85 -3.94
CA VAL A 78 6.99 -12.42 -4.13
C VAL A 78 8.17 -11.63 -3.58
N VAL A 79 8.81 -10.85 -4.45
CA VAL A 79 9.99 -10.03 -4.14
C VAL A 79 9.70 -8.53 -4.24
N SER A 80 8.58 -8.14 -4.84
CA SER A 80 8.15 -6.75 -4.93
C SER A 80 6.63 -6.66 -5.06
N VAL A 81 6.05 -5.54 -4.62
CA VAL A 81 4.63 -5.22 -4.74
C VAL A 81 4.45 -3.73 -5.01
N ALA A 82 3.46 -3.42 -5.85
CA ALA A 82 2.91 -2.08 -6.01
C ALA A 82 1.43 -2.11 -5.62
N PHE A 83 1.10 -1.59 -4.44
CA PHE A 83 -0.28 -1.39 -4.00
C PHE A 83 -0.84 -0.12 -4.65
N ASN A 84 -1.91 -0.27 -5.43
CA ASN A 84 -2.50 0.80 -6.23
C ASN A 84 -3.96 1.05 -5.79
N LYS A 85 -4.27 2.27 -5.37
CA LYS A 85 -5.63 2.72 -5.04
C LYS A 85 -6.24 3.44 -6.23
N ILE A 86 -7.47 3.08 -6.60
CA ILE A 86 -8.33 3.86 -7.49
C ILE A 86 -8.97 4.96 -6.65
N GLN A 87 -8.60 6.21 -6.94
CA GLN A 87 -9.19 7.38 -6.31
C GLN A 87 -10.61 7.62 -6.83
N VAL A 88 -11.52 7.92 -5.91
CA VAL A 88 -12.93 8.22 -6.21
C VAL A 88 -13.21 9.65 -5.79
N ALA A 89 -13.74 10.46 -6.70
CA ALA A 89 -14.11 11.84 -6.40
C ALA A 89 -15.24 11.84 -5.35
N THR A 90 -15.09 12.66 -4.32
CA THR A 90 -16.11 12.92 -3.30
C THR A 90 -16.79 14.27 -3.62
N PRO A 91 -17.88 14.28 -4.42
CA PRO A 91 -18.52 15.52 -4.84
C PRO A 91 -19.30 16.20 -3.72
N ASP A 92 -19.67 15.45 -2.68
CA ASP A 92 -20.33 15.99 -1.49
C ASP A 92 -19.26 16.45 -0.47
N PRO A 93 -19.19 17.75 -0.14
CA PRO A 93 -18.24 18.26 0.84
C PRO A 93 -18.45 17.74 2.28
N SER A 94 -19.57 17.07 2.55
CA SER A 94 -19.84 16.43 3.84
C SER A 94 -19.31 15.00 3.94
N GLU A 95 -18.94 14.38 2.81
CA GLU A 95 -18.29 13.07 2.77
C GLU A 95 -16.79 13.21 2.98
N LYS A 96 -16.21 12.30 3.78
CA LYS A 96 -14.77 12.26 4.01
C LYS A 96 -14.07 11.40 2.95
N PRO A 97 -12.91 11.84 2.44
CA PRO A 97 -12.05 11.00 1.61
C PRO A 97 -11.61 9.72 2.33
N PHE A 98 -11.22 8.72 1.54
CA PHE A 98 -10.82 7.39 2.03
C PHE A 98 -9.74 7.45 3.13
N PHE A 99 -8.67 8.22 2.94
CA PHE A 99 -7.58 8.30 3.93
C PHE A 99 -8.02 8.94 5.25
N GLU A 100 -8.92 9.93 5.22
CA GLU A 100 -9.46 10.54 6.45
C GLU A 100 -10.30 9.53 7.24
N ILE A 101 -11.17 8.78 6.57
CA ILE A 101 -11.96 7.71 7.21
C ILE A 101 -11.03 6.66 7.82
N PHE A 102 -10.01 6.23 7.07
CA PHE A 102 -9.06 5.23 7.55
C PHE A 102 -8.30 5.71 8.81
N ALA A 103 -7.81 6.95 8.81
CA ALA A 103 -7.12 7.53 9.96
C ALA A 103 -8.00 7.58 11.22
N GLU A 104 -9.29 7.89 11.07
CA GLU A 104 -10.22 7.97 12.19
C GLU A 104 -10.64 6.60 12.72
N GLU A 105 -10.90 5.64 11.84
CA GLU A 105 -11.50 4.36 12.21
C GLU A 105 -10.49 3.24 12.49
N ARG A 106 -9.27 3.32 11.96
CA ARG A 106 -8.29 2.22 12.00
C ARG A 106 -6.96 2.60 12.65
N CYS A 107 -6.54 3.86 12.59
CA CYS A 107 -5.28 4.28 13.20
C CYS A 107 -5.43 4.60 14.69
N THR A 108 -5.10 3.65 15.56
CA THR A 108 -5.05 3.86 17.01
C THR A 108 -3.69 4.39 17.47
N GLN A 109 -2.64 4.14 16.68
CA GLN A 109 -1.29 4.59 16.98
C GLN A 109 -1.01 5.98 16.39
N PRO A 110 -0.25 6.85 17.09
CA PRO A 110 0.20 8.12 16.53
C PRO A 110 1.02 7.95 15.25
N SER A 111 1.85 6.90 15.16
CA SER A 111 2.72 6.64 14.02
C SER A 111 1.97 6.33 12.73
N SER A 112 0.98 5.44 12.79
CA SER A 112 0.13 5.11 11.63
C SER A 112 -0.73 6.29 11.23
N ARG A 113 -1.34 6.98 12.21
CA ARG A 113 -2.15 8.17 11.97
C ARG A 113 -1.35 9.26 11.26
N ALA A 114 -0.14 9.58 11.75
CA ALA A 114 0.70 10.60 11.13
C ALA A 114 1.07 10.26 9.68
N LEU A 115 1.29 8.98 9.36
CA LEU A 115 1.55 8.56 7.98
C LEU A 115 0.32 8.77 7.09
N ILE A 116 -0.87 8.38 7.55
CA ILE A 116 -2.11 8.52 6.77
C ILE A 116 -2.50 9.98 6.60
N GLU A 117 -2.35 10.81 7.64
CA GLU A 117 -2.57 12.25 7.57
C GLU A 117 -1.62 12.91 6.55
N TRP A 118 -0.35 12.49 6.54
CA TRP A 118 0.60 12.94 5.52
C TRP A 118 0.16 12.50 4.11
N MET A 119 -0.27 11.25 3.93
CA MET A 119 -0.77 10.77 2.64
C MET A 119 -1.97 11.59 2.17
N ALA A 120 -2.95 11.84 3.06
CA ALA A 120 -4.12 12.66 2.76
C ALA A 120 -3.74 14.10 2.37
N GLU A 121 -2.77 14.70 3.06
CA GLU A 121 -2.27 16.05 2.73
C GLU A 121 -1.65 16.08 1.32
N ILE A 122 -0.85 15.08 0.96
CA ILE A 122 -0.21 15.00 -0.36
C ILE A 122 -1.23 14.72 -1.45
N ASP A 123 -2.16 13.80 -1.21
CA ASP A 123 -3.25 13.45 -2.13
C ASP A 123 -4.10 14.69 -2.43
N GLY A 124 -4.42 15.50 -1.41
CA GLY A 124 -5.19 16.74 -1.54
C GLY A 124 -4.47 17.89 -2.26
N LYS A 125 -3.17 17.76 -2.60
CA LYS A 125 -2.44 18.78 -3.37
C LYS A 125 -2.67 18.68 -4.88
N CYS A 126 -3.24 17.58 -5.36
CA CYS A 126 -3.47 17.32 -6.76
C CYS A 126 -4.96 17.03 -7.02
N ASN A 127 -5.50 17.57 -8.11
CA ASN A 127 -6.81 17.14 -8.61
C ASN A 127 -6.59 16.00 -9.61
N PHE A 128 -6.91 14.76 -9.25
CA PHE A 128 -6.74 13.60 -10.13
C PHE A 128 -7.81 13.46 -11.22
N PHE A 129 -8.80 14.35 -11.22
CA PHE A 129 -9.98 14.28 -12.09
C PHE A 129 -10.01 15.36 -13.18
N GLU A 130 -8.93 16.14 -13.30
CA GLU A 130 -8.73 17.21 -14.30
C GLU A 130 -7.37 17.04 -15.02
#